data_AF-X1D9D3-F1
#
_entry.id   AF-X1D9D3-F1
#
_cell.length_a   1.000
_cell.length_b   1.000
_cell.length_c   1.000
_cell.angle_alpha   90.00
_cell.angle_beta   90.00
_cell.angle_gamma   90.00
#
_symmetry.space_group_name_H-M   'P 1'
#
loop_
_entity.id
_entity.type
_entity.pdbx_description
1 polymer ?
#
loop_
_entity_poly.entity_id
_entity_poly.type
_entity_poly.pdbx_seq_one_letter_code
_entity_poly.pdbx_strand_id
1 'polypeptide(L)' 'MIKKKKVFTTGSWDMLHAGHLNIFLKAKEFGDYLIVGVSTNALIKKYKHI' A
#
# COMPACT_ATOMS: atom_id res chain seq x y z
N MET A 1 10.13 -23.95 12.45
CA MET A 1 9.99 -23.24 11.15
C MET A 1 9.68 -21.77 11.44
N ILE A 2 10.50 -20.83 10.97
CA ILE A 2 10.24 -19.40 11.19
C ILE A 2 9.14 -18.95 10.21
N LYS A 3 8.04 -18.42 10.75
CA LYS A 3 6.89 -17.97 9.95
C LYS A 3 7.20 -16.58 9.40
N LYS A 4 7.36 -16.44 8.08
CA LYS A 4 7.60 -15.13 7.44
C LYS A 4 6.41 -14.20 7.67
N LYS A 5 6.67 -13.00 8.19
CA LYS A 5 5.65 -11.99 8.46
C LYS A 5 5.33 -11.21 7.19
N LYS A 6 4.08 -11.26 6.75
CA LYS A 6 3.58 -10.49 5.61
C LYS A 6 2.91 -9.21 6.11
N VAL A 7 3.23 -8.09 5.49
CA VAL A 7 2.65 -6.77 5.75
C VAL A 7 1.81 -6.37 4.56
N PHE A 8 0.67 -5.72 4.81
CA PHE A 8 -0.24 -5.25 3.78
C PHE A 8 -0.50 -3.75 3.96
N THR A 9 -0.50 -3.02 2.86
CA THR A 9 -0.95 -1.62 2.80
C THR A 9 -1.77 -1.41 1.53
N THR A 10 -2.74 -0.50 1.56
CA THR A 10 -3.64 -0.21 0.43
C THR A 10 -3.81 1.28 0.23
N GLY A 11 -4.02 1.70 -1.02
CA GLY A 11 -4.18 3.10 -1.39
C GLY A 11 -4.56 3.26 -2.85
N SER A 12 -4.81 4.50 -3.25
CA SER A 12 -4.93 4.88 -4.67
C SER A 12 -3.55 4.96 -5.33
N TRP A 13 -2.56 5.48 -4.60
CA TRP A 13 -1.19 5.70 -5.07
C TRP A 13 -1.12 6.58 -6.33
N ASP A 14 -2.11 7.47 -6.49
CA ASP A 14 -2.19 8.43 -7.59
C ASP A 14 -0.91 9.25 -7.64
N MET A 15 -0.31 9.38 -8.84
CA MET A 15 0.98 10.06 -9.05
C MET A 15 2.09 9.61 -8.09
N LEU A 16 2.48 8.33 -8.14
CA LEU A 16 3.49 7.76 -7.24
C LEU A 16 4.74 8.66 -7.09
N HIS A 17 5.02 9.10 -5.85
CA HIS A 17 6.12 10.00 -5.52
C HIS A 17 6.83 9.57 -4.22
N ALA A 18 7.89 10.30 -3.83
CA ALA A 18 8.73 9.96 -2.68
C ALA A 18 7.97 9.78 -1.35
N GLY A 19 6.84 10.47 -1.17
CA GLY A 19 5.98 10.31 0.00
C GLY A 19 5.39 8.91 0.10
N HIS A 20 4.90 8.36 -1.01
CA HIS A 20 4.41 6.97 -1.07
C HIS A 20 5.53 5.96 -0.85
N LEU A 21 6.72 6.21 -1.43
CA LEU A 21 7.88 5.34 -1.21
C LEU A 21 8.27 5.28 0.27
N ASN A 22 8.25 6.41 0.99
CA ASN A 22 8.49 6.44 2.44
C ASN A 22 7.48 5.60 3.22
N ILE A 23 6.21 5.57 2.80
CA ILE A 23 5.19 4.69 3.40
C ILE A 23 5.54 3.23 3.14
N PHE A 24 5.94 2.87 1.91
CA PHE A 24 6.31 1.49 1.58
C PHE A 24 7.56 1.02 2.33
N LEU A 25 8.58 1.88 2.45
CA LEU A 25 9.80 1.58 3.18
C LEU A 25 9.49 1.32 4.66
N LYS A 26 8.74 2.22 5.31
CA LYS A 26 8.29 2.03 6.69
C LYS A 26 7.43 0.78 6.84
N ALA A 27 6.51 0.53 5.91
CA ALA A 27 5.67 -0.67 5.95
C ALA A 27 6.50 -1.95 5.85
N LYS A 28 7.58 -1.95 5.04
CA LYS A 28 8.46 -3.10 4.87
C LYS A 28 9.25 -3.44 6.13
N GLU A 29 9.56 -2.46 6.99
CA GLU A 29 10.23 -2.70 8.28
C GLU A 29 9.41 -3.59 9.22
N PHE A 30 8.09 -3.67 9.04
CA PHE A 30 7.22 -4.48 9.89
C PHE A 30 7.18 -5.97 9.53
N GLY A 31 7.87 -6.42 8.47
CA GLY A 31 7.89 -7.85 8.12
C GLY A 31 8.75 -8.22 6.91
N ASP A 32 8.79 -9.51 6.61
CA ASP A 32 9.65 -10.08 5.56
C ASP A 32 9.15 -9.78 4.14
N TYR A 33 7.85 -9.54 3.98
CA TYR A 33 7.21 -9.34 2.68
C TYR A 33 6.16 -8.24 2.75
N LEU A 34 6.16 -7.31 1.79
CA LEU A 34 5.17 -6.23 1.70
C LEU A 34 4.26 -6.48 0.49
N ILE A 35 2.95 -6.46 0.73
CA ILE A 35 1.90 -6.49 -0.28
C ILE A 35 1.31 -5.08 -0.35
N VAL A 36 1.31 -4.48 -1.55
CA VAL A 36 0.72 -3.16 -1.80
C VAL A 36 -0.53 -3.35 -2.67
N GLY A 37 -1.70 -3.06 -2.10
CA GLY A 37 -2.98 -3.04 -2.82
C GLY A 37 -3.19 -1.71 -3.53
N VAL A 38 -3.56 -1.76 -4.81
CA VAL A 38 -3.94 -0.59 -5.61
C VAL A 38 -5.45 -0.56 -5.75
N SER A 39 -6.08 0.50 -5.27
CA SER A 39 -7.53 0.70 -5.38
C SER A 39 -7.94 0.96 -6.82
N THR A 40 -9.07 0.41 -7.25
CA THR A 40 -9.59 0.67 -8.61
C THR A 40 -10.19 2.07 -8.70
N ASN A 41 -10.21 2.63 -9.91
CA ASN A 41 -10.84 3.93 -10.17
C ASN A 41 -12.32 3.94 -9.77
N ALA A 42 -13.06 2.85 -9.99
CA ALA A 42 -14.46 2.74 -9.59
C ALA A 42 -14.61 2.88 -8.06
N LEU A 43 -13.71 2.26 -7.29
CA LEU A 43 -13.69 2.38 -5.83
C LEU A 43 -13.36 3.82 -5.42
N ILE A 44 -12.31 4.40 -5.98
CA ILE A 44 -11.86 5.75 -5.63
C ILE A 44 -12.96 6.79 -5.90
N LYS A 45 -13.62 6.73 -7.07
CA LYS A 45 -14.73 7.60 -7.44
C LYS A 45 -15.89 7.51 -6.45
N LYS A 46 -16.28 6.28 -6.09
CA LYS A 46 -17.33 6.02 -5.10
C LYS A 46 -17.02 6.63 -3.72
N TYR A 47 -15.77 6.51 -3.25
CA TYR A 47 -15.37 6.96 -1.91
C TYR A 47 -15.04 8.45 -1.84
N LYS A 48 -14.41 9.02 -2.87
CA LYS A 48 -14.03 10.43 -2.91
C LYS A 48 -15.14 11.33 -3.46
N HIS A 49 -16.27 10.77 -3.92
CA HIS A 49 -17.35 11.49 -4.57
C HIS A 49 -16.88 12.34 -5.78
N ILE A 50 -15.97 11.76 -6.57
CA ILE A 50 -15.40 12.34 -7.79
C ILE A 50 -15.69 11.48 -9.01
#